data_AF-A0A0D7CLD5-F1
#
_entry.id   AF-A0A0D7CLD5-F1
#
_cell.length_a   1.000
_cell.length_b   1.000
_cell.length_c   1.000
_cell.angle_alpha   90.00
_cell.angle_beta   90.00
_cell.angle_gamma   90.00
#
_symmetry.space_group_name_H-M   'P 1'
#
loop_
_entity.id
_entity.type
_entity.pdbx_description
1 polymer ?
#
loop_
_entity_poly.entity_id
_entity_poly.type
_entity_poly.pdbx_seq_one_letter_code
_entity_poly.pdbx_strand_id
1 'polypeptide(L)'
;MRQPEPDNPIEQLREFLQLAVPLMIRDLEYRAARGEVSEAWLIGTSRRGGASLGARGDALLFSDRTPRKGRQRDVVTRTTQDLVEGIAAAALLAGPDGIDVFGDHYGPPPGPPPAAPSVPAPQPTAPAPRTTHDAPLTGTYL
;
A
#
# COMPACT_ATOMS: atom_id res chain seq x y z
N MET A 1 38.37 -15.51 10.23
CA MET A 1 37.08 -15.97 10.79
C MET A 1 36.14 -16.22 9.61
N ARG A 2 35.79 -17.47 9.31
CA ARG A 2 34.80 -17.79 8.25
C ARG A 2 33.41 -17.52 8.80
N GLN A 3 32.62 -16.69 8.13
CA GLN A 3 31.19 -16.54 8.42
C GLN A 3 30.46 -17.83 8.00
N PRO A 4 29.52 -18.34 8.83
CA PRO A 4 28.78 -19.59 8.56
C PRO A 4 27.99 -19.47 7.26
N GLU A 5 27.93 -20.50 6.41
CA GLU A 5 27.23 -20.47 5.11
C GLU A 5 25.79 -19.93 5.19
N PRO A 6 25.26 -19.32 4.12
CA PRO A 6 23.88 -18.89 4.06
C PRO A 6 22.99 -20.12 3.90
N ASP A 7 22.21 -20.46 4.93
CA ASP A 7 21.46 -21.72 4.98
C ASP A 7 20.37 -21.85 3.90
N ASN A 8 19.88 -20.75 3.31
CA ASN A 8 18.95 -20.75 2.16
C ASN A 8 18.87 -19.39 1.42
N PRO A 9 19.36 -19.25 0.17
CA PRO A 9 19.33 -17.98 -0.58
C PRO A 9 17.91 -17.52 -0.97
N ILE A 10 16.96 -18.44 -1.07
CA ILE A 10 15.56 -18.10 -1.36
C ILE A 10 14.90 -17.47 -0.14
N GLU A 11 15.22 -17.92 1.07
CA GLU A 11 14.72 -17.29 2.31
C GLU A 11 15.24 -15.87 2.46
N GLN A 12 16.53 -15.62 2.18
CA GLN A 12 17.07 -14.25 2.21
C GLN A 12 16.41 -13.34 1.17
N LEU A 13 16.13 -13.85 -0.02
CA LEU A 13 15.38 -13.12 -1.04
C LEU A 13 13.96 -12.80 -0.54
N ARG A 14 13.27 -13.77 0.05
CA ARG A 14 11.94 -13.57 0.64
C ARG A 14 11.96 -12.50 1.74
N GLU A 15 12.88 -12.60 2.70
CA GLU A 15 13.04 -11.59 3.77
C GLU A 15 13.26 -10.18 3.21
N PHE A 16 14.11 -10.05 2.19
CA PHE A 16 14.32 -8.78 1.51
C PHE A 16 13.03 -8.26 0.86
N LEU A 17 12.32 -9.12 0.11
CA LEU A 17 11.10 -8.73 -0.61
C LEU A 17 9.95 -8.38 0.35
N GLN A 18 9.83 -9.07 1.49
CA GLN A 18 8.84 -8.77 2.53
C GLN A 18 8.94 -7.33 3.05
N LEU A 19 10.14 -6.74 3.05
CA LEU A 19 10.34 -5.33 3.40
C LEU A 19 10.25 -4.41 2.17
N ALA A 20 10.93 -4.76 1.08
CA ALA A 20 11.14 -3.85 -0.05
C ALA A 20 9.87 -3.65 -0.88
N VAL A 21 9.08 -4.70 -1.10
CA VAL A 21 7.89 -4.64 -1.96
C VAL A 21 6.79 -3.75 -1.35
N PRO A 22 6.41 -3.88 -0.07
CA PRO A 22 5.40 -2.99 0.51
C PRO A 22 5.80 -1.50 0.46
N LEU A 23 7.08 -1.18 0.69
CA LEU A 23 7.58 0.19 0.58
C LEU A 23 7.46 0.72 -0.86
N MET A 24 7.79 -0.12 -1.84
CA MET A 24 7.66 0.23 -3.25
C MET A 24 6.19 0.39 -3.67
N ILE A 25 5.28 -0.46 -3.18
CA ILE A 25 3.84 -0.29 -3.40
C ILE A 25 3.40 1.11 -2.93
N ARG A 26 3.83 1.55 -1.75
CA ARG A 26 3.51 2.89 -1.24
C ARG A 26 4.09 4.03 -2.09
N ASP A 27 5.32 3.88 -2.56
CA ASP A 27 5.93 4.86 -3.47
C ASP A 27 5.14 4.97 -4.77
N LEU A 28 4.76 3.83 -5.35
CA LEU A 28 3.99 3.79 -6.59
C LEU A 28 2.57 4.34 -6.41
N GLU A 29 1.90 4.08 -5.29
CA GLU A 29 0.60 4.70 -4.95
C GLU A 29 0.73 6.23 -4.87
N TYR A 30 1.78 6.73 -4.20
CA TYR A 30 2.04 8.16 -4.09
C TYR A 30 2.30 8.80 -5.46
N ARG A 31 3.08 8.14 -6.32
CA ARG A 31 3.34 8.60 -7.70
C ARG A 31 2.09 8.52 -8.57
N ALA A 32 1.24 7.50 -8.40
CA ALA A 32 -0.04 7.38 -9.08
C ALA A 32 -1.01 8.51 -8.71
N ALA A 33 -1.07 8.88 -7.43
CA ALA A 33 -1.87 10.02 -6.96
C ALA A 33 -1.44 11.36 -7.59
N ARG A 34 -0.19 11.44 -8.06
CA ARG A 34 0.38 12.60 -8.77
C ARG A 34 0.25 12.51 -10.30
N GLY A 35 -0.35 11.44 -10.81
CA GLY A 35 -0.51 11.20 -12.26
C GLY A 35 0.77 10.74 -12.96
N GLU A 36 1.80 10.33 -12.22
CA GLU A 36 3.10 9.90 -12.77
C GLU A 36 3.12 8.42 -13.16
N VAL A 37 2.12 7.66 -12.70
CA VAL A 37 1.98 6.21 -12.93
C VAL A 37 0.63 5.96 -13.60
N SER A 38 0.67 5.32 -14.76
CA SER A 38 -0.52 4.87 -15.49
C SER A 38 -0.61 3.34 -15.47
N GLU A 39 -1.79 2.80 -15.78
CA GLU A 39 -1.98 1.35 -15.91
C GLU A 39 -1.03 0.74 -16.96
N ALA A 40 -0.89 1.39 -18.12
CA ALA A 40 0.05 0.96 -19.16
C ALA A 40 1.51 0.96 -18.67
N TRP A 41 1.88 1.94 -17.84
CA TRP A 41 3.19 1.96 -17.20
C TRP A 41 3.37 0.79 -16.23
N LEU A 42 2.38 0.50 -15.38
CA LEU A 42 2.40 -0.62 -14.45
C LEU A 42 2.57 -1.96 -15.17
N ILE A 43 1.83 -2.17 -16.27
CA ILE A 43 1.94 -3.37 -17.10
C ILE A 43 3.36 -3.50 -17.66
N GLY A 44 3.92 -2.41 -18.19
CA GLY A 44 5.28 -2.39 -18.70
C GLY A 44 6.33 -2.70 -17.63
N THR A 45 6.17 -2.12 -16.44
CA THR A 45 7.06 -2.31 -15.30
C THR A 45 6.99 -3.73 -14.74
N SER A 46 5.80 -4.28 -14.56
CA SER A 46 5.57 -5.67 -14.16
C SER A 46 6.28 -6.65 -15.10
N ARG A 47 6.12 -6.47 -16.41
CA ARG A 47 6.78 -7.30 -17.43
C ARG A 47 8.31 -7.17 -17.39
N ARG A 48 8.83 -5.96 -17.21
CA ARG A 48 10.28 -5.72 -17.08
C ARG A 48 10.87 -6.41 -15.86
N GLY A 49 10.18 -6.41 -14.72
CA GLY A 49 10.63 -7.11 -13.51
C GLY A 49 10.80 -8.62 -13.76
N GLY A 50 9.78 -9.25 -14.36
CA GLY A 50 9.84 -10.68 -14.73
C GLY A 50 10.95 -10.99 -15.75
N ALA A 51 11.12 -10.14 -16.76
CA ALA A 51 12.18 -10.30 -17.76
C ALA A 51 13.59 -10.09 -17.17
N SER A 52 13.76 -9.14 -16.25
CA SER A 52 15.03 -8.88 -15.55
C SER A 52 15.42 -10.07 -14.66
N LEU A 53 14.45 -10.67 -13.96
CA LEU A 53 14.65 -11.91 -13.20
C LEU A 53 15.04 -13.08 -14.11
N GLY A 54 14.35 -13.29 -15.24
CA GLY A 54 14.68 -14.40 -16.15
C GLY A 54 16.05 -14.25 -16.84
N ALA A 55 16.41 -13.03 -17.24
CA ALA A 55 17.66 -12.76 -17.95
C ALA A 55 18.88 -12.61 -17.02
N ARG A 56 18.65 -12.25 -15.76
CA ARG A 56 19.71 -11.90 -14.80
C ARG A 56 19.49 -12.56 -13.44
N GLY A 57 18.77 -13.68 -13.38
CA GLY A 57 18.45 -14.40 -12.15
C GLY A 57 19.70 -14.78 -11.34
N ASP A 58 20.80 -15.10 -12.03
CA ASP A 58 22.10 -15.32 -11.40
C ASP A 58 22.70 -14.07 -10.73
N ALA A 59 22.30 -12.87 -11.16
CA ALA A 59 22.68 -11.63 -10.50
C ALA A 59 21.98 -11.48 -9.14
N LEU A 60 20.79 -12.09 -8.97
CA LEU A 60 20.05 -12.17 -7.71
C LEU A 60 20.45 -13.36 -6.84
N LEU A 61 21.53 -14.08 -7.18
CA LEU A 61 22.22 -14.93 -6.20
C LEU A 61 22.82 -14.02 -5.13
N PHE A 62 21.95 -13.54 -4.24
CA PHE A 62 22.28 -13.14 -2.89
C PHE A 62 23.11 -14.29 -2.32
N SER A 63 24.30 -13.97 -1.83
CA SER A 63 25.12 -14.85 -1.01
C SER A 63 26.20 -15.74 -1.65
N ASP A 64 26.97 -15.25 -2.63
CA ASP A 64 28.39 -15.67 -2.68
C ASP A 64 29.25 -14.89 -1.64
N ARG A 65 28.64 -13.89 -0.97
CA ARG A 65 29.25 -12.97 0.02
C ARG A 65 30.48 -12.22 -0.49
N THR A 66 30.72 -12.28 -1.81
CA THR A 66 31.80 -11.55 -2.43
C THR A 66 31.31 -10.13 -2.66
N PRO A 67 31.96 -9.11 -2.09
CA PRO A 67 31.61 -7.72 -2.39
C PRO A 67 31.82 -7.48 -3.89
N ARG A 68 30.72 -7.36 -4.63
CA ARG A 68 30.77 -7.05 -6.06
C ARG A 68 31.18 -5.59 -6.24
N LYS A 69 32.00 -5.30 -7.25
CA LYS A 69 32.49 -3.95 -7.55
C LYS A 69 32.14 -3.55 -8.98
N GLY A 70 32.02 -2.23 -9.20
CA GLY A 70 31.73 -1.63 -10.50
C GLY A 70 30.49 -2.23 -11.16
N ARG A 71 30.62 -2.60 -12.44
CA ARG A 71 29.52 -3.07 -13.29
C ARG A 71 28.71 -4.23 -12.69
N GLN A 72 29.34 -5.15 -11.98
CA GLN A 72 28.61 -6.28 -11.38
C GLN A 72 27.69 -5.82 -10.25
N ARG A 73 28.14 -4.86 -9.41
CA ARG A 73 27.28 -4.27 -8.38
C ARG A 73 26.09 -3.54 -9.01
N ASP A 74 26.34 -2.77 -10.07
CA ASP A 74 25.29 -2.01 -10.74
C ASP A 74 24.23 -2.93 -11.36
N VAL A 75 24.64 -4.06 -11.93
CA VAL A 75 23.72 -5.07 -12.46
C VAL A 75 22.85 -5.66 -11.34
N VAL A 76 23.44 -6.02 -10.20
CA VAL A 76 22.67 -6.55 -9.05
C VAL A 76 21.69 -5.51 -8.54
N THR A 77 22.13 -4.27 -8.30
CA THR A 77 21.26 -3.20 -7.81
C THR A 77 20.09 -2.96 -8.77
N ARG A 78 20.35 -2.86 -10.08
CA ARG A 78 19.31 -2.64 -11.08
C ARG A 78 18.35 -3.81 -11.16
N THR A 79 18.84 -5.04 -11.19
CA THR A 79 17.97 -6.22 -11.24
C THR A 79 17.13 -6.37 -9.97
N THR A 80 17.69 -6.04 -8.81
CA THR A 80 16.96 -6.03 -7.54
C THR A 80 15.84 -4.99 -7.56
N GLN A 81 16.15 -3.78 -8.04
CA GLN A 81 15.17 -2.72 -8.18
C GLN A 81 14.08 -3.06 -9.20
N ASP A 82 14.45 -3.57 -10.37
CA ASP A 82 13.51 -4.02 -11.41
C ASP A 82 12.55 -5.09 -10.87
N LEU A 83 13.07 -6.03 -10.06
CA LEU A 83 12.27 -7.09 -9.45
C LEU A 83 11.27 -6.51 -8.45
N VAL A 84 11.73 -5.69 -7.50
CA VAL A 84 10.86 -5.08 -6.47
C VAL A 84 9.80 -4.19 -7.12
N GLU A 85 10.18 -3.34 -8.06
CA GLU A 85 9.26 -2.45 -8.77
C GLU A 85 8.26 -3.24 -9.64
N GLY A 86 8.71 -4.33 -10.27
CA GLY A 86 7.86 -5.21 -11.06
C GLY A 86 6.83 -5.95 -10.21
N ILE A 87 7.22 -6.49 -9.06
CA ILE A 87 6.30 -7.15 -8.11
C ILE A 87 5.29 -6.13 -7.57
N ALA A 88 5.75 -4.95 -7.12
CA ALA A 88 4.87 -3.91 -6.63
C ALA A 88 3.87 -3.44 -7.70
N ALA A 89 4.32 -3.27 -8.95
CA ALA A 89 3.44 -2.90 -10.05
C ALA A 89 2.41 -4.00 -10.36
N ALA A 90 2.81 -5.27 -10.31
CA ALA A 90 1.91 -6.40 -10.50
C ALA A 90 0.87 -6.51 -9.36
N ALA A 91 1.29 -6.31 -8.10
CA ALA A 91 0.39 -6.27 -6.95
C ALA A 91 -0.65 -5.15 -7.07
N LEU A 92 -0.25 -3.95 -7.51
CA LEU A 92 -1.17 -2.84 -7.76
C LEU A 92 -2.15 -3.11 -8.91
N LEU A 93 -1.69 -3.79 -9.97
CA LEU A 93 -2.57 -4.20 -11.07
C LEU A 93 -3.60 -5.25 -10.65
N ALA A 94 -3.21 -6.18 -9.77
CA ALA A 94 -4.12 -7.18 -9.22
C ALA A 94 -5.15 -6.58 -8.24
N GLY A 95 -4.87 -5.38 -7.72
CA GLY A 95 -5.78 -4.69 -6.82
C GLY A 95 -5.94 -5.45 -5.49
N PRO A 96 -7.14 -5.51 -4.91
CA PRO A 96 -7.37 -6.11 -3.58
C PRO A 96 -6.94 -7.58 -3.47
N ASP A 97 -6.92 -8.30 -4.58
CA ASP A 97 -6.57 -9.72 -4.62
C ASP A 97 -5.05 -9.96 -4.56
N GLY A 98 -4.24 -8.92 -4.81
CA GLY A 98 -2.78 -9.00 -4.75
C GLY A 98 -2.18 -10.10 -5.63
N ILE A 99 -0.94 -10.49 -5.32
CA ILE A 99 -0.22 -11.58 -5.99
C ILE A 99 0.61 -12.37 -4.98
N ASP A 100 0.86 -13.64 -5.28
CA ASP A 100 1.77 -14.47 -4.51
C ASP A 100 3.12 -14.61 -5.23
N VAL A 101 4.20 -14.29 -4.52
CA VAL A 101 5.58 -14.36 -5.05
C VAL A 101 6.47 -15.06 -4.03
N PHE A 102 7.13 -16.14 -4.45
CA PHE A 102 7.96 -17.00 -3.58
C PHE A 102 7.26 -17.49 -2.30
N GLY A 103 5.93 -17.62 -2.32
CA GLY A 103 5.12 -18.05 -1.18
C GLY A 103 4.73 -16.94 -0.20
N ASP A 104 5.07 -15.69 -0.49
CA ASP A 104 4.60 -14.51 0.24
C ASP A 104 3.58 -13.73 -0.59
N HIS A 105 2.57 -13.19 0.09
CA HIS A 105 1.49 -12.42 -0.52
C HIS A 105 1.80 -10.92 -0.54
N TYR A 106 1.59 -10.27 -1.68
CA TYR A 106 1.77 -8.84 -1.88
C TYR A 106 0.52 -8.22 -2.49
N GLY A 107 -0.07 -7.26 -1.78
CA GLY A 107 -1.21 -6.50 -2.26
C GLY A 107 -1.14 -5.05 -1.78
N PRO A 108 -1.94 -4.15 -2.38
CA PRO A 108 -2.19 -2.85 -1.79
C PRO A 108 -2.71 -3.04 -0.36
N PRO A 109 -2.42 -2.10 0.55
CA PRO A 109 -3.01 -2.12 1.88
C PRO A 109 -4.54 -2.23 1.80
N PRO A 110 -5.18 -2.86 2.79
CA PRO A 110 -6.62 -2.72 2.92
C PRO A 110 -6.95 -1.22 3.02
N GLY A 111 -7.90 -0.77 2.20
CA GLY A 111 -8.42 0.59 2.27
C GLY A 111 -8.92 0.90 3.68
N PRO A 112 -9.00 2.19 4.07
CA PRO A 112 -9.61 2.55 5.34
C PRO A 112 -11.00 1.90 5.40
N PRO A 113 -11.38 1.31 6.56
CA PRO A 113 -12.70 0.74 6.70
C PRO A 113 -13.75 1.79 6.32
N PRO A 114 -14.85 1.39 5.67
CA PRO A 114 -15.89 2.33 5.27
C PRO A 114 -16.28 3.19 6.47
N ALA A 115 -16.33 4.51 6.27
CA ALA A 115 -16.70 5.44 7.32
C ALA A 115 -18.01 4.97 7.94
N ALA A 116 -18.02 4.79 9.27
CA ALA A 116 -19.23 4.42 9.99
C ALA A 116 -20.35 5.39 9.57
N PRO A 117 -21.57 4.90 9.29
CA PRO A 117 -22.67 5.76 8.88
C PRO A 117 -22.83 6.88 9.92
N SER A 118 -22.64 8.12 9.47
CA SER A 118 -22.81 9.30 10.32
C SER A 118 -24.20 9.24 10.93
N VAL A 119 -24.28 9.02 12.24
CA VAL A 119 -25.54 9.16 12.96
C VAL A 119 -26.02 10.60 12.72
N PRO A 120 -27.23 10.81 12.18
CA PRO A 120 -27.73 12.16 11.96
C PRO A 120 -27.71 12.90 13.30
N ALA A 121 -27.05 14.06 13.33
CA ALA A 121 -27.07 14.91 14.51
C ALA A 121 -28.54 15.16 14.92
N PRO A 122 -28.88 15.09 16.22
CA PRO A 122 -30.23 15.36 16.67
C PRO A 122 -30.62 16.77 16.24
N GLN A 123 -31.66 16.87 15.40
CA GLN A 123 -32.18 18.15 14.97
C GLN A 123 -32.70 18.92 16.19
N PRO A 124 -32.44 20.23 16.31
CA PRO A 124 -32.99 21.03 17.39
C PRO A 124 -34.52 21.03 17.28
N THR A 125 -35.17 20.47 18.29
CA THR A 125 -36.62 20.45 18.43
C THR A 125 -37.14 21.90 18.41
N ALA A 126 -38.04 22.22 17.49
CA ALA A 126 -38.65 23.54 17.40
C ALA A 126 -39.29 23.94 18.74
N PRO A 127 -39.20 25.23 19.15
CA PRO A 127 -39.81 25.68 20.40
C PRO A 127 -41.34 25.59 20.32
N ALA A 128 -41.94 25.07 21.39
CA ALA A 128 -43.38 24.91 21.53
C ALA A 128 -44.13 26.26 21.45
N PRO A 129 -45.36 26.29 20.91
CA PRO A 129 -46.16 27.51 20.81
C PRO A 129 -46.53 28.04 22.20
N ARG A 130 -46.32 29.34 22.43
CA ARG A 130 -46.77 30.04 23.64
C ARG A 130 -48.30 30.13 23.62
N THR A 131 -48.95 29.45 24.56
CA THR A 131 -50.37 29.65 24.88
C THR A 131 -50.51 30.97 25.63
N THR A 132 -51.09 31.98 24.97
CA THR A 132 -51.54 33.22 25.59
C THR A 132 -52.81 32.90 26.39
N HIS A 133 -52.69 32.82 27.72
CA HIS A 133 -53.84 32.73 28.61
C HIS A 133 -54.29 34.15 28.97
N ASP A 134 -55.30 34.64 28.26
CA ASP A 134 -56.00 35.87 28.59
C ASP A 134 -56.98 35.54 29.74
N ALA A 135 -56.83 36.20 30.88
CA ALA A 135 -57.67 36.01 32.06
C ALA A 135 -58.51 37.28 32.29
N PRO A 136 -59.84 37.19 32.44
CA PRO A 136 -60.66 38.37 32.68
C PRO A 136 -60.56 38.84 34.14
N LEU A 137 -60.27 40.13 34.31
CA LEU A 137 -60.35 40.87 35.57
C LEU A 137 -61.80 40.88 36.08
N THR A 138 -62.06 40.16 37.17
CA THR A 138 -63.23 40.40 38.03
C THR A 138 -62.72 40.83 39.40
N GLY A 139 -63.02 42.07 39.78
CA GLY A 139 -62.73 42.61 41.09
C GLY A 139 -63.72 43.70 41.43
N THR A 140 -64.65 43.40 42.34
CA THR A 140 -65.61 44.34 42.92
C THR A 140 -65.54 44.24 44.45
N TYR A 141 -65.62 45.41 45.11
CA TYR A 141 -65.74 45.70 46.56
C TYR A 141 -64.47 45.44 47.39
N LEU A 142 -63.95 46.40 48.17
CA LEU A 142 -64.61 47.35 49.10
C LEU A 142 -64.19 48.82 48.93
#